data_AF-A0A974BLH8-F1
#
_entry.id   AF-A0A974BLH8-F1
#
_cell.length_a   1.000
_cell.length_b   1.000
_cell.length_c   1.000
_cell.angle_alpha   90.00
_cell.angle_beta   90.00
_cell.angle_gamma   90.00
#
_symmetry.space_group_name_H-M   'P 1'
#
loop_
_entity.id
_entity.type
_entity.pdbx_description
1 polymer ?
#
loop_
_entity_poly.entity_id
_entity_poly.type
_entity_poly.pdbx_seq_one_letter_code
_entity_poly.pdbx_strand_id
1 'polypeptide(L)'
;MKKLEMLYEGKAKKVYRTDDEKKYIVEYKDDATAFNGEKKGTIVGKGVVNNKMSAALFSLLGENGIPTHQIELLSDNESLVKAVKILPLEVIVRNVAAGSLSQRLGIEEGVIMKETVLEFSYKNDELGDPMINDYHIKAMGFATDEELSIVKEYALKVNEILKEFFLGINIKLIDFKLEFGIYDGKVILADEISPDTCRLWDAETNKKLDKDRFRRDLGDVEEVYQEVLARINSK
;
A
#
# COMPACT_ATOMS: atom_id res chain seq x y z
N MET A 1 5.58 8.12 -23.73
CA MET A 1 4.26 8.37 -23.13
C MET A 1 4.11 9.86 -22.89
N LYS A 2 3.00 10.49 -23.27
CA LYS A 2 2.78 11.93 -23.00
C LYS A 2 1.95 12.12 -21.72
N LYS A 3 2.45 12.90 -20.77
CA LYS A 3 1.70 13.33 -19.58
C LYS A 3 0.72 14.44 -19.97
N LEU A 4 -0.57 14.23 -19.74
CA LEU A 4 -1.63 15.18 -20.07
C LEU A 4 -2.19 15.82 -18.78
N GLU A 5 -3.50 16.09 -18.72
CA GLU A 5 -4.13 16.72 -17.56
C GLU A 5 -4.08 15.85 -16.30
N MET A 6 -4.02 16.51 -15.15
CA MET A 6 -4.15 15.86 -13.85
C MET A 6 -5.61 15.50 -13.61
N LEU A 7 -5.88 14.23 -13.30
CA LEU A 7 -7.21 13.72 -12.97
C LEU A 7 -7.55 13.92 -11.50
N TYR A 8 -6.58 13.64 -10.65
CA TYR A 8 -6.77 13.55 -9.22
C TYR A 8 -5.45 13.83 -8.50
N GLU A 9 -5.53 14.58 -7.41
CA GLU A 9 -4.46 14.74 -6.45
C GLU A 9 -4.93 14.23 -5.09
N GLY A 10 -4.28 13.17 -4.62
CA GLY A 10 -4.50 12.62 -3.30
C GLY A 10 -3.49 13.13 -2.27
N LYS A 11 -3.55 12.52 -1.08
CA LYS A 11 -2.67 12.87 0.05
C LYS A 11 -1.17 12.69 -0.28
N ALA A 12 -0.82 11.66 -1.06
CA ALA A 12 0.57 11.27 -1.33
C ALA A 12 0.95 11.19 -2.82
N LYS A 13 -0.03 11.24 -3.74
CA LYS A 13 0.18 11.00 -5.17
C LYS A 13 -0.67 11.92 -6.03
N LYS A 14 -0.21 12.20 -7.24
CA LYS A 14 -1.00 12.82 -8.31
C LYS A 14 -1.15 11.82 -9.45
N VAL A 15 -2.32 11.80 -10.07
CA VAL A 15 -2.64 10.90 -11.18
C VAL A 15 -2.94 11.74 -12.42
N TYR A 16 -2.28 11.42 -13.51
CA TYR A 16 -2.36 12.14 -14.78
C TYR A 16 -2.84 11.20 -15.88
N ARG A 17 -3.64 11.75 -16.81
CA ARG A 17 -3.94 11.06 -18.06
C ARG A 17 -2.70 10.97 -18.93
N THR A 18 -2.76 10.03 -19.86
CA THR A 18 -1.80 9.91 -20.95
C THR A 18 -2.50 9.98 -22.30
N ASP A 19 -1.70 9.99 -23.37
CA ASP A 19 -2.19 9.82 -24.74
C ASP A 19 -2.71 8.40 -25.04
N ASP A 20 -2.64 7.47 -24.08
CA ASP A 20 -3.27 6.15 -24.08
C ASP A 20 -4.32 6.07 -22.95
N GLU A 21 -5.59 5.96 -23.28
CA GLU A 21 -6.68 5.93 -22.30
C GLU A 21 -6.64 4.74 -21.34
N LYS A 22 -5.89 3.68 -21.69
CA LYS A 22 -5.69 2.52 -20.81
C LYS A 22 -4.56 2.70 -19.81
N LYS A 23 -3.90 3.86 -19.78
CA LYS A 23 -2.74 4.12 -18.92
C LYS A 23 -2.80 5.47 -18.22
N TYR A 24 -2.29 5.49 -17.00
CA TYR A 24 -2.08 6.69 -16.20
C TYR A 24 -0.61 6.86 -15.84
N ILE A 25 -0.21 8.10 -15.60
CA ILE A 25 1.06 8.43 -14.93
C ILE A 25 0.73 8.76 -13.48
N VAL A 26 1.38 8.06 -12.56
CA VAL A 26 1.29 8.31 -11.12
C VAL A 26 2.58 8.98 -10.67
N GLU A 27 2.47 10.21 -10.14
CA GLU A 27 3.57 10.97 -9.56
C GLU A 27 3.48 10.89 -8.03
N TYR A 28 4.54 10.40 -7.40
CA TYR A 28 4.65 10.27 -5.96
C TYR A 28 5.21 11.56 -5.35
N LYS A 29 4.52 12.07 -4.33
CA LYS A 29 4.87 13.31 -3.61
C LYS A 29 5.68 12.99 -2.35
N ASP A 30 6.47 13.98 -1.93
CA ASP A 30 7.14 13.99 -0.62
C ASP A 30 6.19 14.39 0.53
N ASP A 31 4.94 14.71 0.21
CA ASP A 31 3.88 14.98 1.18
C ASP A 31 3.63 13.77 2.09
N ALA A 32 3.61 14.02 3.39
CA ALA A 32 3.30 13.04 4.42
C ALA A 32 2.09 13.51 5.23
N THR A 33 1.13 12.60 5.42
CA THR A 33 -0.07 12.85 6.23
C THR A 33 -0.31 11.72 7.21
N ALA A 34 -0.74 12.03 8.43
CA ALA A 34 -1.17 11.06 9.45
C ALA A 34 -2.47 11.52 10.13
N PHE A 35 -3.13 10.60 10.85
CA PHE A 35 -4.38 10.85 11.58
C PHE A 35 -5.45 11.52 10.70
N ASN A 36 -5.78 10.88 9.57
CA ASN A 36 -6.75 11.38 8.59
C ASN A 36 -6.50 12.83 8.10
N GLY A 37 -5.24 13.27 8.10
CA GLY A 37 -4.84 14.58 7.59
C GLY A 37 -4.71 15.67 8.66
N GLU A 38 -4.94 15.35 9.94
CA GLU A 38 -4.68 16.26 11.07
C GLU A 38 -3.19 16.59 11.20
N LYS A 39 -2.32 15.61 10.91
CA LYS A 39 -0.88 15.81 10.86
C LYS A 39 -0.41 15.83 9.41
N LYS A 40 0.24 16.91 9.00
CA LYS A 40 0.82 17.11 7.67
C LYS A 40 2.29 17.51 7.78
N GLY A 41 3.10 17.09 6.82
CA GLY A 41 4.51 17.46 6.73
C GLY A 41 5.12 17.01 5.41
N THR A 42 6.42 17.19 5.28
CA THR A 42 7.21 16.73 4.13
C THR A 42 8.28 15.79 4.63
N ILE A 43 8.47 14.66 3.94
CA ILE A 43 9.59 13.73 4.15
C ILE A 43 10.39 13.78 2.85
N VAL A 44 11.57 14.39 2.87
CA VAL A 44 12.36 14.62 1.65
C VAL A 44 12.75 13.29 1.01
N GLY A 45 12.51 13.15 -0.29
CA GLY A 45 12.84 11.95 -1.05
C GLY A 45 11.88 10.77 -0.83
N LYS A 46 10.81 10.94 -0.03
CA LYS A 46 9.77 9.93 0.18
C LYS A 46 9.14 9.50 -1.14
N GLY A 47 8.82 10.44 -2.03
CA GLY A 47 8.16 10.14 -3.30
C GLY A 47 9.02 9.23 -4.18
N VAL A 48 10.32 9.47 -4.19
CA VAL A 48 11.30 8.63 -4.90
C VAL A 48 11.35 7.22 -4.31
N VAL A 49 11.46 7.11 -2.99
CA VAL A 49 11.50 5.81 -2.29
C VAL A 49 10.22 5.03 -2.55
N ASN A 50 9.05 5.64 -2.36
CA ASN A 50 7.77 4.97 -2.51
C ASN A 50 7.57 4.51 -3.96
N ASN A 51 7.91 5.32 -4.95
CA ASN A 51 7.79 4.96 -6.37
C ASN A 51 8.69 3.75 -6.73
N LYS A 52 9.97 3.79 -6.35
CA LYS A 52 10.93 2.72 -6.66
C LYS A 52 10.60 1.41 -5.93
N MET A 53 10.29 1.50 -4.64
CA MET A 53 9.90 0.34 -3.85
C MET A 53 8.62 -0.29 -4.38
N SER A 54 7.59 0.53 -4.65
CA SER A 54 6.32 0.05 -5.20
C SER A 54 6.53 -0.65 -6.54
N ALA A 55 7.31 -0.07 -7.44
CA ALA A 55 7.64 -0.70 -8.72
C ALA A 55 8.37 -2.05 -8.57
N ALA A 56 9.37 -2.13 -7.68
CA ALA A 56 10.11 -3.37 -7.42
C ALA A 56 9.21 -4.47 -6.85
N LEU A 57 8.38 -4.14 -5.86
CA LEU A 57 7.45 -5.10 -5.23
C LEU A 57 6.35 -5.53 -6.20
N PHE A 58 5.83 -4.61 -7.04
CA PHE A 58 4.89 -4.99 -8.08
C PHE A 58 5.49 -5.92 -9.13
N SER A 59 6.77 -5.75 -9.49
CA SER A 59 7.47 -6.68 -10.39
C SER A 59 7.53 -8.08 -9.77
N LEU A 60 8.00 -8.17 -8.52
CA LEU A 60 8.07 -9.42 -7.77
C LEU A 60 6.70 -10.11 -7.70
N LEU A 61 5.65 -9.37 -7.38
CA LEU A 61 4.29 -9.91 -7.29
C LEU A 61 3.78 -10.37 -8.66
N GLY A 62 4.07 -9.61 -9.72
CA GLY A 62 3.74 -9.98 -11.11
C GLY A 62 4.38 -11.28 -11.54
N GLU A 63 5.67 -11.46 -11.26
CA GLU A 63 6.43 -12.69 -11.53
C GLU A 63 5.87 -13.90 -10.76
N ASN A 64 5.27 -13.66 -9.59
CA ASN A 64 4.60 -14.68 -8.77
C ASN A 64 3.09 -14.83 -9.09
N GLY A 65 2.64 -14.28 -10.22
CA GLY A 65 1.30 -14.50 -10.75
C GLY A 65 0.20 -13.66 -10.09
N ILE A 66 0.54 -12.52 -9.48
CA ILE A 66 -0.44 -11.52 -9.07
C ILE A 66 -0.57 -10.48 -10.19
N PRO A 67 -1.74 -10.30 -10.82
CA PRO A 67 -1.94 -9.23 -11.79
C PRO A 67 -1.80 -7.86 -11.12
N THR A 68 -0.92 -7.00 -11.64
CA THR A 68 -0.67 -5.65 -11.11
C THR A 68 -0.94 -4.57 -12.15
N HIS A 69 -1.19 -3.35 -11.68
CA HIS A 69 -1.34 -2.18 -12.54
C HIS A 69 0.00 -1.59 -13.00
N GLN A 70 1.12 -1.91 -12.34
CA GLN A 70 2.43 -1.34 -12.66
C GLN A 70 2.87 -1.78 -14.06
N ILE A 71 3.37 -0.83 -14.86
CA ILE A 71 3.91 -1.11 -16.20
C ILE A 71 5.42 -0.86 -16.20
N GLU A 72 5.85 0.36 -15.89
CA GLU A 72 7.27 0.74 -15.86
C GLU A 72 7.48 2.01 -15.04
N LEU A 73 8.73 2.22 -14.58
CA LEU A 73 9.16 3.50 -14.04
C LEU A 73 9.42 4.49 -15.19
N LEU A 74 8.92 5.71 -15.07
CA LEU A 74 9.21 6.79 -16.04
C LEU A 74 10.30 7.73 -15.54
N SER A 75 10.38 7.92 -14.23
CA SER A 75 11.38 8.73 -13.56
C SER A 75 11.57 8.26 -12.12
N ASP A 76 12.36 8.96 -11.33
CA ASP A 76 12.59 8.62 -9.93
C ASP A 76 11.30 8.62 -9.09
N ASN A 77 10.34 9.49 -9.39
CA ASN A 77 9.08 9.62 -8.65
C ASN A 77 7.82 9.42 -9.52
N GLU A 78 7.94 9.02 -10.78
CA GLU A 78 6.80 8.71 -11.64
C GLU A 78 6.81 7.26 -12.15
N SER A 79 5.62 6.65 -12.15
CA SER A 79 5.36 5.34 -12.74
C SER A 79 4.25 5.42 -13.79
N LEU A 80 4.41 4.64 -14.85
CA LEU A 80 3.34 4.32 -15.79
C LEU A 80 2.55 3.13 -15.25
N VAL A 81 1.23 3.27 -15.16
CA VAL A 81 0.34 2.23 -14.64
C VAL A 81 -0.87 2.04 -15.55
N LYS A 82 -1.52 0.88 -15.46
CA LYS A 82 -2.81 0.60 -16.09
C LYS A 82 -3.90 1.48 -15.45
N ALA A 83 -4.77 2.03 -16.29
CA ALA A 83 -5.91 2.83 -15.86
C ALA A 83 -7.03 1.94 -15.31
N VAL A 84 -7.01 1.71 -14.00
CA VAL A 84 -8.00 0.85 -13.32
C VAL A 84 -9.19 1.65 -12.78
N LYS A 85 -10.35 1.01 -12.68
CA LYS A 85 -11.45 1.50 -11.84
C LYS A 85 -11.27 0.93 -10.43
N ILE A 86 -10.84 1.75 -9.48
CA ILE A 86 -10.61 1.33 -8.09
C ILE A 86 -11.90 0.83 -7.43
N LEU A 87 -11.81 -0.32 -6.76
CA LEU A 87 -12.83 -0.77 -5.82
C LEU A 87 -12.70 0.10 -4.56
N PRO A 88 -13.79 0.62 -3.97
CA PRO A 88 -13.71 1.56 -2.84
C PRO A 88 -13.41 0.83 -1.51
N LEU A 89 -12.39 -0.02 -1.51
CA LEU A 89 -12.00 -0.89 -0.41
C LEU A 89 -10.52 -0.70 -0.11
N GLU A 90 -10.20 -0.43 1.14
CA GLU A 90 -8.87 -0.64 1.69
C GLU A 90 -8.78 -2.06 2.23
N VAL A 91 -7.92 -2.89 1.65
CA VAL A 91 -7.77 -4.30 2.00
C VAL A 91 -6.55 -4.45 2.88
N ILE A 92 -6.76 -4.74 4.16
CA ILE A 92 -5.70 -4.70 5.18
C ILE A 92 -5.37 -6.12 5.62
N VAL A 93 -4.11 -6.51 5.49
CA VAL A 93 -3.61 -7.81 5.96
C VAL A 93 -2.69 -7.59 7.15
N ARG A 94 -2.86 -8.38 8.20
CA ARG A 94 -2.12 -8.23 9.45
C ARG A 94 -1.57 -9.57 9.95
N ASN A 95 -0.26 -9.60 10.20
CA ASN A 95 0.45 -10.75 10.77
C ASN A 95 0.72 -10.58 12.27
N VAL A 96 0.90 -9.33 12.70
CA VAL A 96 1.22 -8.95 14.07
C VAL A 96 0.27 -7.82 14.49
N ALA A 97 -0.19 -7.85 15.74
CA ALA A 97 -1.06 -6.81 16.28
C ALA A 97 -0.28 -5.48 16.35
N ALA A 98 -0.76 -4.45 15.66
CA ALA A 98 -0.21 -3.12 15.69
C ALA A 98 -1.27 -2.07 15.30
N GLY A 99 -0.94 -0.80 15.51
CA GLY A 99 -1.74 0.33 15.04
C GLY A 99 -3.21 0.25 15.46
N SER A 100 -4.12 0.46 14.51
CA SER A 100 -5.56 0.53 14.78
C SER A 100 -6.15 -0.78 15.30
N LEU A 101 -5.58 -1.93 14.96
CA LEU A 101 -6.02 -3.22 15.50
C LEU A 101 -5.74 -3.30 17.01
N SER A 102 -4.50 -3.01 17.42
CA SER A 102 -4.09 -3.00 18.83
C SER A 102 -4.96 -2.05 19.65
N GLN A 103 -5.19 -0.84 19.14
CA GLN A 103 -6.04 0.14 19.81
C GLN A 103 -7.50 -0.33 19.92
N ARG A 104 -8.07 -0.83 18.82
CA ARG A 104 -9.49 -1.21 18.75
C ARG A 104 -9.83 -2.41 19.63
N LEU A 105 -8.91 -3.38 19.75
CA LEU A 105 -9.14 -4.62 20.50
C LEU A 105 -8.46 -4.67 21.87
N GLY A 106 -7.70 -3.64 22.26
CA GLY A 106 -6.94 -3.63 23.51
C GLY A 106 -5.84 -4.70 23.56
N ILE A 107 -5.26 -5.03 22.40
CA ILE A 107 -4.18 -6.02 22.27
C ILE A 107 -2.84 -5.29 22.24
N GLU A 108 -1.87 -5.79 23.00
CA GLU A 108 -0.51 -5.25 23.01
C GLU A 108 0.11 -5.24 21.60
N GLU A 109 0.80 -4.15 21.24
CA GLU A 109 1.50 -4.05 19.97
C GLU A 109 2.69 -5.03 19.94
N GLY A 110 2.81 -5.81 18.87
CA GLY A 110 3.85 -6.82 18.72
C GLY A 110 3.38 -8.26 18.96
N VAL A 111 2.14 -8.47 19.41
CA VAL A 111 1.56 -9.82 19.55
C VAL A 111 1.43 -10.49 18.18
N ILE A 112 2.14 -11.60 17.99
CA ILE A 112 2.01 -12.43 16.79
C ILE A 112 0.63 -13.06 16.76
N MET A 113 -0.10 -12.89 15.66
CA MET A 113 -1.43 -13.45 15.53
C MET A 113 -1.35 -14.96 15.31
N LYS A 114 -2.33 -15.68 15.88
CA LYS A 114 -2.46 -17.13 15.67
C LYS A 114 -2.80 -17.48 14.21
N GLU A 115 -3.39 -16.53 13.50
CA GLU A 115 -3.75 -16.62 12.09
C GLU A 115 -3.68 -15.22 11.47
N THR A 116 -3.35 -15.14 10.18
CA THR A 116 -3.35 -13.88 9.44
C THR A 116 -4.76 -13.26 9.46
N VAL A 117 -4.85 -11.99 9.85
CA VAL A 117 -6.13 -11.26 9.85
C VAL A 117 -6.27 -10.46 8.56
N LEU A 118 -7.41 -10.64 7.89
CA LEU A 118 -7.82 -9.86 6.71
C LEU A 118 -9.02 -8.98 7.07
N GLU A 119 -8.87 -7.68 6.88
CA GLU A 119 -9.86 -6.65 7.22
C GLU A 119 -10.15 -5.76 6.01
N PHE A 120 -11.32 -5.12 6.02
CA PHE A 120 -11.72 -4.15 5.02
C PHE A 120 -12.09 -2.83 5.67
N SER A 121 -11.71 -1.72 5.03
CA SER A 121 -12.26 -0.40 5.31
C SER A 121 -12.88 0.19 4.05
N TYR A 122 -13.97 0.94 4.19
CA TYR A 122 -14.56 1.69 3.09
C TYR A 122 -13.66 2.87 2.78
N LYS A 123 -13.10 2.93 1.56
CA LYS A 123 -12.24 4.04 1.14
C LYS A 123 -13.07 5.31 0.97
N ASN A 124 -13.13 6.12 2.01
CA ASN A 124 -13.87 7.38 2.06
C ASN A 124 -13.26 8.30 3.12
N ASP A 125 -12.43 9.23 2.66
CA ASP A 125 -11.71 10.18 3.49
C ASP A 125 -12.64 11.04 4.36
N GLU A 126 -13.84 11.40 3.88
CA GLU A 126 -14.81 12.21 4.62
C GLU A 126 -15.42 11.45 5.81
N LEU A 127 -15.53 10.13 5.69
CA LEU A 127 -16.02 9.25 6.76
C LEU A 127 -14.88 8.67 7.62
N GLY A 128 -13.63 9.02 7.33
CA GLY A 128 -12.46 8.53 8.06
C GLY A 128 -12.19 7.04 7.86
N ASP A 129 -12.50 6.52 6.66
CA ASP A 129 -12.25 5.14 6.25
C ASP A 129 -12.83 4.09 7.21
N PRO A 130 -14.16 4.03 7.41
CA PRO A 130 -14.74 3.16 8.43
C PRO A 130 -14.55 1.68 8.09
N MET A 131 -14.30 0.86 9.12
CA MET A 131 -14.24 -0.58 8.97
C MET A 131 -15.56 -1.16 8.48
N ILE A 132 -15.47 -2.10 7.56
CA ILE A 132 -16.60 -2.81 6.98
C ILE A 132 -16.34 -4.32 6.93
N ASN A 133 -17.42 -5.09 6.74
CA ASN A 133 -17.34 -6.53 6.54
C ASN A 133 -17.92 -6.89 5.16
N ASP A 134 -17.86 -8.17 4.81
CA ASP A 134 -18.40 -8.69 3.54
C ASP A 134 -19.87 -8.33 3.31
N TYR A 135 -20.69 -8.32 4.36
CA TYR A 135 -22.11 -7.99 4.26
C TYR A 135 -22.32 -6.54 3.87
N HIS A 136 -21.55 -5.60 4.45
CA HIS A 136 -21.58 -4.20 4.04
C HIS A 136 -21.13 -4.05 2.58
N ILE A 137 -20.03 -4.71 2.20
CA ILE A 137 -19.49 -4.66 0.81
C ILE A 137 -20.56 -5.10 -0.19
N LYS A 138 -21.22 -6.23 0.09
CA LYS A 138 -22.29 -6.77 -0.75
C LYS A 138 -23.53 -5.88 -0.77
N ALA A 139 -24.00 -5.44 0.41
CA ALA A 139 -25.20 -4.63 0.52
C ALA A 139 -25.07 -3.27 -0.16
N MET A 140 -23.87 -2.69 -0.18
CA MET A 140 -23.59 -1.39 -0.81
C MET A 140 -23.13 -1.52 -2.27
N GLY A 141 -22.94 -2.74 -2.78
CA GLY A 141 -22.46 -2.97 -4.14
C GLY A 141 -21.04 -2.46 -4.39
N PHE A 142 -20.18 -2.47 -3.37
CA PHE A 142 -18.78 -2.04 -3.50
C PHE A 142 -17.91 -3.04 -4.27
N ALA A 143 -18.28 -4.32 -4.23
CA ALA A 143 -17.73 -5.39 -5.05
C ALA A 143 -18.78 -6.51 -5.19
N THR A 144 -18.71 -7.24 -6.29
CA THR A 144 -19.42 -8.52 -6.45
C THR A 144 -18.80 -9.62 -5.59
N ASP A 145 -19.53 -10.72 -5.36
CA ASP A 145 -19.01 -11.87 -4.62
C ASP A 145 -17.75 -12.47 -5.28
N GLU A 146 -17.71 -12.48 -6.62
CA GLU A 146 -16.55 -12.97 -7.40
C GLU A 146 -15.34 -12.05 -7.24
N GLU A 147 -15.52 -10.74 -7.41
CA GLU A 147 -14.46 -9.75 -7.22
C GLU A 147 -13.90 -9.81 -5.79
N LEU A 148 -14.78 -9.89 -4.78
CA LEU A 148 -14.37 -9.96 -3.38
C LEU A 148 -13.59 -11.26 -3.07
N SER A 149 -13.99 -12.39 -3.67
CA SER A 149 -13.24 -13.64 -3.52
C SER A 149 -11.83 -13.53 -4.08
N ILE A 150 -11.67 -12.95 -5.28
CA ILE A 150 -10.36 -12.75 -5.91
C ILE A 150 -9.50 -11.77 -5.09
N VAL A 151 -10.10 -10.69 -4.60
CA VAL A 151 -9.41 -9.71 -3.72
C VAL A 151 -8.84 -10.40 -2.49
N LYS A 152 -9.60 -11.28 -1.83
CA LYS A 152 -9.15 -12.02 -0.65
C LYS A 152 -8.02 -12.98 -0.98
N GLU A 153 -8.18 -13.75 -2.06
CA GLU A 153 -7.14 -14.68 -2.54
C GLU A 153 -5.83 -13.95 -2.82
N TYR A 154 -5.88 -12.86 -3.59
CA TYR A 154 -4.70 -12.07 -3.91
C TYR A 154 -4.10 -11.39 -2.69
N ALA A 155 -4.89 -10.83 -1.78
CA ALA A 155 -4.37 -10.21 -0.56
C ALA A 155 -3.58 -11.20 0.31
N LEU A 156 -4.10 -12.42 0.48
CA LEU A 156 -3.41 -13.47 1.24
C LEU A 156 -2.18 -14.00 0.49
N LYS A 157 -2.23 -14.16 -0.83
CA LYS A 157 -1.07 -14.57 -1.61
C LYS A 157 0.04 -13.50 -1.62
N VAL A 158 -0.33 -12.22 -1.73
CA VAL A 158 0.59 -11.09 -1.57
C VAL A 158 1.24 -11.13 -0.19
N ASN A 159 0.49 -11.44 0.87
CA ASN A 159 1.05 -11.58 2.22
C ASN A 159 2.16 -12.63 2.29
N GLU A 160 1.93 -13.83 1.76
CA GLU A 160 2.93 -14.89 1.80
C GLU A 160 4.20 -14.49 1.04
N ILE A 161 4.07 -13.96 -0.18
CA ILE A 161 5.20 -13.51 -1.00
C ILE A 161 5.99 -12.39 -0.29
N LEU A 162 5.29 -11.37 0.20
CA LEU A 162 5.95 -10.21 0.81
C LEU A 162 6.57 -10.56 2.17
N LYS A 163 5.95 -11.43 2.97
CA LYS A 163 6.55 -11.90 4.24
C LYS A 163 7.88 -12.59 3.99
N GLU A 164 7.93 -13.52 3.04
CA GLU A 164 9.17 -14.21 2.69
C GLU A 164 10.21 -13.23 2.15
N PHE A 165 9.79 -12.33 1.25
CA PHE A 165 10.67 -11.33 0.66
C PHE A 165 11.30 -10.41 1.72
N PHE A 166 10.49 -9.78 2.57
CA PHE A 166 10.94 -8.85 3.59
C PHE A 166 11.80 -9.54 4.65
N LEU A 167 11.43 -10.76 5.07
CA LEU A 167 12.23 -11.51 6.05
C LEU A 167 13.63 -11.82 5.49
N GLY A 168 13.72 -12.13 4.19
CA GLY A 168 14.99 -12.35 3.49
C GLY A 168 15.91 -11.12 3.44
N ILE A 169 15.40 -9.91 3.72
CA ILE A 169 16.18 -8.67 3.85
C ILE A 169 16.16 -8.11 5.28
N ASN A 170 15.96 -8.99 6.27
CA ASN A 170 15.96 -8.69 7.70
C ASN A 170 14.86 -7.70 8.15
N ILE A 171 13.69 -7.74 7.50
CA ILE A 171 12.52 -6.92 7.81
C ILE A 171 11.32 -7.82 8.12
N LYS A 172 10.59 -7.52 9.19
CA LYS A 172 9.29 -8.14 9.51
C LYS A 172 8.16 -7.34 8.89
N LEU A 173 7.32 -7.99 8.09
CA LEU A 173 6.08 -7.44 7.58
C LEU A 173 4.96 -7.59 8.63
N ILE A 174 4.70 -6.52 9.38
CA ILE A 174 3.76 -6.50 10.50
C ILE A 174 2.32 -6.50 10.00
N ASP A 175 2.00 -5.54 9.14
CA ASP A 175 0.76 -5.43 8.40
C ASP A 175 0.96 -4.57 7.14
N PHE A 176 -0.01 -4.60 6.23
CA PHE A 176 -0.02 -3.72 5.07
C PHE A 176 -1.43 -3.52 4.53
N LYS A 177 -1.58 -2.48 3.72
CA LYS A 177 -2.82 -2.11 3.04
C LYS A 177 -2.65 -2.22 1.53
N LEU A 178 -3.62 -2.81 0.86
CA LEU A 178 -3.73 -2.88 -0.60
C LEU A 178 -4.99 -2.18 -1.09
N GLU A 179 -4.95 -1.76 -2.34
CA GLU A 179 -6.14 -1.37 -3.10
C GLU A 179 -6.16 -2.19 -4.40
N PHE A 180 -7.37 -2.55 -4.83
CA PHE A 180 -7.59 -3.31 -6.06
C PHE A 180 -8.48 -2.50 -6.99
N GLY A 181 -8.33 -2.75 -8.29
CA GLY A 181 -9.19 -2.15 -9.29
C GLY A 181 -9.54 -3.11 -10.42
N ILE A 182 -10.53 -2.71 -11.20
CA ILE A 182 -10.98 -3.45 -12.37
C ILE A 182 -10.29 -2.89 -13.61
N TYR A 183 -9.66 -3.78 -14.38
CA TYR A 183 -9.03 -3.48 -15.66
C TYR A 183 -9.40 -4.56 -16.67
N ASP A 184 -9.99 -4.16 -17.80
CA ASP A 184 -10.51 -5.08 -18.82
C ASP A 184 -11.35 -6.24 -18.21
N GLY A 185 -12.21 -5.91 -17.24
CA GLY A 185 -13.11 -6.84 -16.56
C GLY A 185 -12.47 -7.75 -15.51
N LYS A 186 -11.20 -7.54 -15.15
CA LYS A 186 -10.46 -8.36 -14.18
C LYS A 186 -10.03 -7.55 -12.97
N VAL A 187 -10.09 -8.17 -11.79
CA VAL A 187 -9.49 -7.63 -10.57
C VAL A 187 -7.96 -7.69 -10.70
N ILE A 188 -7.30 -6.54 -10.53
CA ILE A 188 -5.85 -6.44 -10.45
C ILE A 188 -5.43 -5.58 -9.25
N LEU A 189 -4.24 -5.84 -8.74
CA LEU A 189 -3.64 -5.06 -7.65
C LEU A 189 -3.20 -3.68 -8.17
N ALA A 190 -3.50 -2.63 -7.41
CA ALA A 190 -3.29 -1.24 -7.81
C ALA A 190 -2.70 -0.39 -6.65
N ASP A 191 -2.76 0.93 -6.82
CA ASP A 191 -2.24 1.94 -5.89
C ASP A 191 -0.72 1.87 -5.63
N GLU A 192 -0.28 1.50 -4.42
CA GLU A 192 1.13 1.39 -4.06
C GLU A 192 1.41 0.34 -2.97
N ILE A 193 2.65 -0.14 -2.93
CA ILE A 193 3.21 -0.88 -1.79
C ILE A 193 4.51 -0.19 -1.36
N SER A 194 4.51 0.43 -0.19
CA SER A 194 5.61 1.29 0.27
C SER A 194 5.67 1.34 1.80
N PRO A 195 6.63 2.04 2.42
CA PRO A 195 6.63 2.25 3.87
C PRO A 195 5.47 3.15 4.36
N ASP A 196 4.72 3.81 3.45
CA ASP A 196 3.46 4.49 3.78
C ASP A 196 2.30 3.51 4.00
N THR A 197 2.27 2.42 3.24
CA THR A 197 1.18 1.43 3.21
C THR A 197 1.51 0.11 3.91
N CYS A 198 2.76 -0.09 4.32
CA CYS A 198 3.22 -1.24 5.12
C CYS A 198 3.71 -0.79 6.49
N ARG A 199 3.48 -1.61 7.52
CA ARG A 199 4.26 -1.57 8.76
C ARG A 199 5.42 -2.56 8.66
N LEU A 200 6.63 -2.05 8.80
CA LEU A 200 7.87 -2.76 8.56
C LEU A 200 8.75 -2.57 9.78
N TRP A 201 9.11 -3.65 10.47
CA TRP A 201 10.03 -3.56 11.61
C TRP A 201 11.31 -4.30 11.31
N ASP A 202 12.45 -3.75 11.69
CA ASP A 202 13.71 -4.46 11.65
C ASP A 202 13.61 -5.79 12.44
N ALA A 203 14.09 -6.88 11.84
CA ALA A 203 13.85 -8.21 12.39
C ALA A 203 14.61 -8.46 13.70
N GLU A 204 15.77 -7.84 13.89
CA GLU A 204 16.60 -7.98 15.09
C GLU A 204 16.18 -7.01 16.20
N THR A 205 15.98 -5.74 15.85
CA THR A 205 15.83 -4.65 16.84
C THR A 205 14.39 -4.22 17.08
N ASN A 206 13.43 -4.67 16.25
CA ASN A 206 12.07 -4.12 16.19
C ASN A 206 12.02 -2.60 15.90
N LYS A 207 13.10 -1.99 15.41
CA LYS A 207 13.09 -0.59 14.95
C LYS A 207 12.02 -0.45 13.88
N LYS A 208 11.08 0.50 14.04
CA LYS A 208 10.07 0.78 13.03
C LYS A 208 10.74 1.41 11.82
N LEU A 209 10.52 0.82 10.65
CA LEU A 209 11.09 1.17 9.35
C LEU A 209 10.03 1.76 8.40
N ASP A 210 8.99 2.36 8.96
CA ASP A 210 7.81 2.78 8.22
C ASP A 210 7.26 4.13 8.69
N LYS A 211 6.15 4.56 8.08
CA LYS A 211 5.48 5.82 8.37
C LYS A 211 5.08 6.02 9.84
N ASP A 212 5.02 4.98 10.69
CA ASP A 212 4.80 5.14 12.13
C ASP A 212 5.87 6.02 12.78
N ARG A 213 7.08 6.14 12.21
CA ARG A 213 8.08 7.11 12.70
C ARG A 213 7.59 8.55 12.57
N PHE A 214 6.97 8.87 11.44
CA PHE A 214 6.30 10.17 11.25
C PHE A 214 5.05 10.27 12.12
N ARG A 215 4.22 9.22 12.20
CA ARG A 215 2.99 9.25 13.01
C ARG A 215 3.27 9.53 14.48
N ARG A 216 4.36 8.99 15.04
CA ARG A 216 4.70 9.01 16.46
C ARG A 216 5.91 9.87 16.83
N ASP A 217 6.40 10.70 15.90
CA ASP A 217 7.54 11.60 16.12
C ASP A 217 8.82 10.89 16.60
N LEU A 218 9.14 9.73 16.01
CA LEU A 218 10.29 8.90 16.40
C LEU A 218 11.63 9.34 15.79
N GLY A 219 11.66 10.41 14.98
CA GLY A 219 12.85 10.88 14.25
C GLY A 219 13.27 9.96 13.10
N ASP A 220 14.35 10.31 12.41
CA ASP A 220 15.02 9.51 11.36
C ASP A 220 14.12 8.98 10.23
N VAL A 221 13.08 9.73 9.85
CA VAL A 221 12.06 9.23 8.93
C VAL A 221 12.63 9.07 7.52
N GLU A 222 13.40 10.06 7.05
CA GLU A 222 13.99 10.08 5.71
C GLU A 222 15.03 8.97 5.57
N GLU A 223 15.91 8.85 6.56
CA GLU A 223 16.96 7.84 6.64
C GLU A 223 16.38 6.43 6.61
N VAL A 224 15.27 6.21 7.31
CA VAL A 224 14.59 4.91 7.36
C VAL A 224 13.97 4.53 6.02
N TYR A 225 13.39 5.50 5.30
CA TYR A 225 12.86 5.23 3.95
C TYR A 225 13.99 4.86 2.99
N GLN A 226 15.13 5.56 3.05
CA GLN A 226 16.32 5.20 2.26
C GLN A 226 16.89 3.84 2.68
N GLU A 227 16.91 3.53 3.98
CA GLU A 227 17.35 2.24 4.51
C GLU A 227 16.52 1.08 3.94
N VAL A 228 15.19 1.21 3.92
CA VAL A 228 14.29 0.19 3.34
C VAL A 228 14.59 0.01 1.85
N LEU A 229 14.69 1.11 1.08
CA LEU A 229 15.01 1.03 -0.35
C LEU A 229 16.36 0.36 -0.61
N ALA A 230 17.38 0.69 0.19
CA ALA A 230 18.71 0.10 0.07
C ALA A 230 18.70 -1.41 0.34
N ARG A 231 17.96 -1.86 1.37
CA ARG A 231 17.79 -3.30 1.67
C ARG A 231 17.05 -4.03 0.54
N ILE A 232 16.03 -3.42 -0.05
CA ILE A 232 15.32 -3.98 -1.22
C ILE A 232 16.25 -4.15 -2.42
N ASN A 233 17.07 -3.14 -2.73
CA ASN A 233 18.01 -3.17 -3.85
C ASN A 233 19.24 -4.08 -3.63
N SER A 234 19.41 -4.64 -2.44
CA SER A 234 20.51 -5.55 -2.11
C SER A 234 20.27 -7.01 -2.53
N LYS A 235 19.07 -7.30 -3.05
CA LYS A 235 18.62 -8.62 -3.48
C LYS A 235 18.43 -8.64 -5.00
#